data_AF-A0A1I4RL72-F1
#
_entry.id   AF-A0A1I4RL72-F1
#
_cell.length_a   1.000
_cell.length_b   1.000
_cell.length_c   1.000
_cell.angle_alpha   90.00
_cell.angle_beta   90.00
_cell.angle_gamma   90.00
#
_symmetry.space_group_name_H-M   'P 1'
#
loop_
_entity.id
_entity.type
_entity.pdbx_description
1 polymer ?
#
loop_
_entity_poly.entity_id
_entity_poly.type
_entity_poly.pdbx_seq_one_letter_code
_entity_poly.pdbx_strand_id
1 'polypeptide(L)' 'MNIVIQKLNGLWHLIVGSYQIRTPFLDTQDRALVVTYARRAYPGARIFQRD' A
#
# COMPACT_ATOMS: atom_id res chain seq x y z
N MET A 1 -1.17 13.96 0.61
CA MET A 1 -0.44 12.83 0.00
C MET A 1 -1.43 11.71 -0.29
N ASN A 2 -1.53 11.24 -1.53
CA ASN A 2 -2.42 10.13 -1.89
C ASN A 2 -1.58 8.86 -2.02
N ILE A 3 -2.02 7.79 -1.38
CA ILE A 3 -1.36 6.48 -1.44
C ILE A 3 -2.34 5.50 -2.06
N VAL A 4 -1.99 4.91 -3.19
CA VAL A 4 -2.77 3.83 -3.79
C VAL A 4 -2.16 2.52 -3.37
N ILE A 5 -2.94 1.64 -2.76
CA ILE A 5 -2.52 0.26 -2.50
C ILE A 5 -2.98 -0.58 -3.69
N GLN A 6 -2.05 -1.29 -4.31
CA GLN A 6 -2.35 -2.28 -5.36
C GLN A 6 -1.60 -3.59 -5.14
N LYS A 7 -2.08 -4.63 -5.80
CA LYS A 7 -1.45 -5.94 -5.88
C LYS A 7 -0.70 -6.06 -7.20
N LEU A 8 0.57 -6.45 -7.17
CA LEU A 8 1.39 -6.71 -8.36
C LEU A 8 2.33 -7.87 -8.06
N ASN A 9 2.46 -8.80 -9.02
CA ASN A 9 3.40 -9.91 -8.94
C ASN A 9 3.31 -10.72 -7.63
N GLY A 10 2.09 -10.90 -7.10
CA GLY A 10 1.84 -11.63 -5.85
C GLY A 10 2.25 -10.88 -4.57
N LEU A 11 2.51 -9.58 -4.65
CA LEU A 11 2.90 -8.72 -3.54
C LEU A 11 2.06 -7.45 -3.49
N TRP A 12 2.00 -6.84 -2.31
CA TRP A 12 1.39 -5.54 -2.13
C TRP A 12 2.37 -4.41 -2.44
N HIS A 13 1.88 -3.39 -3.12
CA HIS A 13 2.61 -2.19 -3.47
C HIS A 13 1.83 -0.94 -3.03
N LEU A 14 2.58 0.07 -2.57
CA LEU A 14 2.08 1.39 -2.25
C LEU A 14 2.55 2.37 -3.33
N ILE A 15 1.63 2.98 -4.07
CA ILE A 15 1.95 4.06 -4.98
C ILE A 15 1.75 5.38 -4.24
N VAL A 16 2.83 6.09 -4.00
CA VAL A 16 2.85 7.41 -3.36
C VAL A 16 3.15 8.44 -4.44
N GLY A 17 2.13 9.13 -4.94
CA GLY A 17 2.27 10.02 -6.10
C GLY A 17 2.73 9.23 -7.35
N SER A 18 3.93 9.53 -7.85
CA SER A 18 4.55 8.82 -8.99
C SER A 18 5.51 7.70 -8.56
N TYR A 19 5.69 7.50 -7.26
CA TYR A 19 6.67 6.54 -6.72
C TYR A 19 5.98 5.26 -6.27
N GLN A 20 6.47 4.11 -6.74
CA GLN A 20 5.98 2.81 -6.32
C GLN A 20 6.90 2.19 -5.29
N ILE A 21 6.34 1.86 -4.13
CA ILE A 21 7.05 1.27 -3.00
C ILE A 21 6.57 -0.17 -2.87
N ARG A 22 7.51 -1.10 -2.97
CA ARG A 22 7.25 -2.52 -2.71
C ARG A 22 7.14 -2.72 -1.21
N THR A 23 6.07 -3.37 -0.77
CA THR A 23 5.94 -3.78 0.62
C THR A 23 6.41 -5.23 0.79
N PRO A 24 6.80 -5.64 2.00
CA PRO A 24 7.16 -7.03 2.28
C PRO A 24 5.94 -7.96 2.38
N PHE A 25 4.72 -7.45 2.18
CA PHE A 25 3.50 -8.23 2.35
C PHE A 25 3.14 -8.97 1.06
N LEU A 26 2.86 -10.26 1.18
CA LEU A 26 2.33 -11.08 0.09
C LEU A 26 0.87 -10.71 -0.19
N ASP A 27 0.46 -10.83 -1.46
CA ASP A 27 -0.92 -10.60 -1.90
C ASP A 27 -1.97 -11.38 -1.07
N THR A 28 -1.58 -12.56 -0.62
CA THR A 28 -2.39 -13.48 0.19
C THR A 28 -2.58 -13.01 1.64
N GLN A 29 -1.77 -12.07 2.11
CA GLN A 29 -1.87 -11.53 3.46
C GLN A 29 -2.98 -10.51 3.57
N ASP A 30 -3.49 -10.37 4.80
CA ASP A 30 -4.60 -9.48 5.10
C ASP A 30 -4.26 -8.02 4.73
N ARG A 31 -5.13 -7.44 3.91
CA ARG A 31 -5.01 -6.08 3.40
C ARG A 31 -4.89 -5.04 4.52
N ALA A 32 -5.51 -5.27 5.68
CA ALA A 32 -5.46 -4.35 6.80
C ALA A 32 -4.03 -4.17 7.35
N LEU A 33 -3.16 -5.18 7.21
CA LEU A 33 -1.74 -5.06 7.58
C LEU A 33 -1.04 -4.03 6.71
N VAL A 34 -1.30 -4.06 5.41
CA VAL A 34 -0.71 -3.15 4.41
C VAL A 34 -1.22 -1.72 4.64
N VAL A 35 -2.52 -1.56 4.90
CA VAL A 35 -3.12 -0.26 5.22
C VAL A 35 -2.54 0.30 6.52
N THR A 36 -2.41 -0.53 7.55
CA THR A 36 -1.83 -0.13 8.85
C THR A 36 -0.38 0.30 8.68
N TYR A 37 0.40 -0.46 7.91
CA TYR A 37 1.76 -0.10 7.55
C TYR A 37 1.81 1.24 6.80
N ALA A 38 0.97 1.43 5.78
CA ALA A 38 0.91 2.68 5.02
C ALA A 38 0.53 3.89 5.88
N ARG A 39 -0.44 3.73 6.81
CA ARG A 39 -0.80 4.80 7.76
C ARG A 39 0.34 5.14 8.71
N ARG A 40 1.09 4.13 9.15
CA ARG A 40 2.23 4.31 10.05
C ARG A 40 3.42 4.98 9.34
N ALA A 41 3.70 4.56 8.10
CA ALA A 41 4.79 5.12 7.30
C ALA A 41 4.48 6.54 6.79
N TYR A 42 3.22 6.81 6.47
CA TYR A 42 2.75 8.08 5.91
C TYR A 42 1.55 8.62 6.70
N PRO A 43 1.80 9.18 7.90
CA PRO A 43 0.72 9.77 8.69
C PRO A 43 0.04 10.91 7.93
N GLY A 44 -1.29 10.92 7.92
CA GLY A 44 -2.09 11.94 7.21
C GLY A 44 -2.25 11.70 5.70
N ALA A 45 -1.70 10.61 5.15
CA ALA A 45 -1.97 10.23 3.76
C ALA A 45 -3.41 9.72 3.58
N ARG A 46 -4.05 10.11 2.47
CA ARG A 46 -5.31 9.51 2.02
C ARG A 46 -4.99 8.23 1.28
N ILE A 47 -5.45 7.12 1.84
CA ILE A 47 -5.22 5.78 1.30
C ILE A 47 -6.38 5.42 0.38
N PHE A 48 -6.05 5.23 -0.89
CA PHE A 48 -6.93 4.75 -1.93
C PHE A 48 -6.61 3.28 -2.20
N GLN A 49 -7.66 2.54 -2.48
CA GLN A 49 -7.60 1.11 -2.65
C GLN A 49 -7.96 0.81 -4.10
N ARG A 50 -7.01 0.22 -4.84
CA ARG A 50 -7.24 -0.23 -6.21
C ARG A 50 -7.07 -1.75 -6.20
N ASP A 51 -8.16 -2.44 -6.51
CA ASP A 51 -8.15 -3.90 -6.65
C ASP A 51 -7.39 -4.29 -7.94
#